data_AF-A0A944A7V3-F1
#
_entry.id   AF-A0A944A7V3-F1
#
_cell.length_a   1.000
_cell.length_b   1.000
_cell.length_c   1.000
_cell.angle_alpha   90.00
_cell.angle_beta   90.00
_cell.angle_gamma   90.00
#
_symmetry.space_group_name_H-M   'P 1'
#
loop_
_entity.id
_entity.type
_entity.pdbx_description
1 polymer ?
#
loop_
_entity_poly.entity_id
_entity_poly.type
_entity_poly.pdbx_seq_one_letter_code
_entity_poly.pdbx_strand_id
1 'polypeptide(L)'
;MNRLRKSVDELIEALRNTDEYKRYKEAADSITVDELEKINEYKRLRFEVVNGGAHGENDESVRLYSKLMLNTVTRNYMLCEKKIYNIVADIYDEIGRQLIN
;
A
#
# COMPACT_ATOMS: atom_id res chain seq x y z
N MET A 1 -25.25 -12.26 -10.62
CA MET A 1 -23.97 -12.58 -9.93
C MET A 1 -22.83 -12.94 -10.89
N ASN A 2 -23.02 -13.84 -11.86
CA ASN A 2 -21.92 -14.25 -12.77
C ASN A 2 -21.32 -13.11 -13.61
N ARG A 3 -22.12 -12.13 -14.04
CA ARG A 3 -21.62 -10.96 -14.79
C ARG A 3 -20.73 -10.05 -13.94
N LEU A 4 -21.18 -9.71 -12.73
CA LEU A 4 -20.40 -8.90 -11.78
C LEU A 4 -19.06 -9.57 -11.44
N ARG A 5 -19.10 -10.88 -11.14
CA ARG A 5 -17.89 -11.66 -10.87
C ARG A 5 -16.91 -11.62 -12.04
N LYS A 6 -17.41 -11.83 -13.27
CA LYS A 6 -16.60 -11.75 -14.49
C LYS A 6 -15.93 -10.37 -14.64
N SER A 7 -16.67 -9.28 -14.43
CA SER A 7 -16.10 -7.92 -14.52
C SER A 7 -15.03 -7.65 -13.45
N VAL A 8 -15.22 -8.17 -12.24
CA VAL A 8 -14.20 -8.09 -11.17
C VAL A 8 -12.96 -8.89 -11.55
N ASP A 9 -13.12 -10.10 -12.09
CA ASP A 9 -11.99 -10.94 -12.54
C ASP A 9 -11.21 -10.25 -13.67
N GLU A 10 -11.90 -9.62 -14.63
CA GLU A 10 -11.29 -8.84 -15.72
C GLU A 10 -10.51 -7.62 -15.20
N LEU A 11 -11.06 -6.91 -14.20
CA LEU A 11 -10.37 -5.79 -13.56
C LEU A 11 -9.11 -6.24 -12.81
N ILE A 12 -9.18 -7.35 -12.07
CA ILE A 12 -8.02 -7.92 -11.38
C ILE A 12 -6.93 -8.29 -12.39
N GLU A 13 -7.30 -8.91 -13.50
CA GLU A 13 -6.34 -9.30 -14.54
C GLU A 13 -5.73 -8.09 -15.25
N ALA A 14 -6.52 -7.04 -15.52
CA ALA A 14 -6.01 -5.79 -16.05
C ALA A 14 -4.99 -5.14 -15.09
N LEU A 15 -5.31 -5.10 -13.78
CA LEU A 15 -4.40 -4.59 -12.75
C LEU A 15 -3.10 -5.37 -12.69
N ARG A 16 -3.15 -6.70 -12.73
CA ARG A 16 -1.96 -7.57 -12.71
C ARG A 16 -1.01 -7.31 -13.87
N ASN A 17 -1.55 -6.88 -15.00
CA ASN A 17 -0.76 -6.64 -16.21
C ASN A 17 -0.16 -5.22 -16.28
N THR A 18 -0.51 -4.33 -15.34
CA THR A 18 0.10 -2.98 -15.23
C THR A 18 1.58 -3.05 -14.84
N ASP A 19 2.35 -2.06 -15.29
CA ASP A 19 3.76 -1.92 -14.90
C ASP A 19 3.90 -1.62 -13.40
N GLU A 20 2.93 -0.90 -12.83
CA GLU A 20 2.85 -0.63 -11.40
C GLU A 20 2.75 -1.90 -10.57
N TYR A 21 1.85 -2.82 -10.94
CA TYR A 21 1.71 -4.08 -10.23
C TYR A 21 2.94 -4.96 -10.37
N LYS A 22 3.54 -5.03 -11.56
CA LYS A 22 4.79 -5.78 -11.79
C LYS A 22 5.92 -5.25 -10.91
N ARG A 23 6.13 -3.94 -10.87
CA ARG A 23 7.15 -3.30 -10.01
C ARG A 23 6.87 -3.51 -8.52
N TYR A 24 5.60 -3.43 -8.11
CA TYR A 24 5.22 -3.77 -6.75
C TYR A 24 5.57 -5.22 -6.41
N LYS A 25 5.28 -6.16 -7.33
CA LYS A 25 5.56 -7.57 -7.12
C LYS A 25 7.07 -7.84 -7.03
N GLU A 26 7.88 -7.24 -7.90
CA GLU A 26 9.34 -7.31 -7.83
C GLU A 26 9.89 -6.74 -6.51
N ALA A 27 9.35 -5.60 -6.07
CA ALA A 27 9.76 -4.99 -4.80
C ALA A 27 9.34 -5.84 -3.59
N ALA A 28 8.16 -6.47 -3.65
CA ALA A 28 7.66 -7.39 -2.62
C ALA A 28 8.47 -8.69 -2.56
N ASP A 29 8.93 -9.20 -3.70
CA ASP A 29 9.77 -10.40 -3.75
C ASP A 29 11.21 -10.12 -3.30
N SER A 30 11.63 -8.85 -3.34
CA SER A 30 12.97 -8.41 -2.92
C SER A 30 13.07 -8.11 -1.42
N ILE A 31 11.93 -8.01 -0.71
CA ILE A 31 11.91 -7.64 0.71
C ILE A 31 12.15 -8.85 1.60
N THR A 32 12.95 -8.67 2.64
CA THR A 32 13.12 -9.71 3.67
C THR A 32 11.98 -9.67 4.69
N VAL A 33 11.80 -10.77 5.44
CA VAL A 33 10.82 -10.85 6.53
C VAL A 33 11.10 -9.80 7.62
N ASP A 34 12.36 -9.62 8.01
CA ASP A 34 12.77 -8.62 9.01
C ASP A 34 12.48 -7.17 8.55
N GLU A 35 12.74 -6.85 7.28
CA GLU A 35 12.39 -5.53 6.73
C GLU A 35 10.87 -5.31 6.71
N LEU A 36 10.11 -6.35 6.36
CA LEU A 36 8.65 -6.30 6.33
C LEU A 36 8.06 -6.12 7.74
N GLU A 37 8.62 -6.78 8.75
CA GLU A 37 8.23 -6.61 10.16
C GLU A 37 8.42 -5.15 10.61
N LYS A 38 9.56 -4.53 10.28
CA LYS A 38 9.84 -3.13 10.60
C LYS A 38 8.89 -2.17 9.87
N ILE A 39 8.52 -2.46 8.63
CA ILE A 39 7.50 -1.69 7.91
C ILE A 39 6.13 -1.81 8.60
N ASN A 40 5.74 -3.03 9.00
CA ASN A 40 4.46 -3.26 9.65
C ASN A 40 4.39 -2.59 11.03
N GLU A 41 5.49 -2.58 11.78
CA GLU A 41 5.62 -1.81 13.01
C GLU A 41 5.43 -0.32 12.76
N TYR A 42 6.10 0.25 11.74
CA TYR A 42 5.89 1.64 11.34
C TYR A 42 4.41 1.92 11.02
N LYS A 43 3.76 1.06 10.24
CA LYS A 43 2.33 1.22 9.89
C LYS A 43 1.44 1.19 11.12
N ARG A 44 1.71 0.30 12.07
CA ARG A 44 0.98 0.21 13.36
C ARG A 44 1.13 1.51 14.16
N LEU A 45 2.36 1.96 14.38
CA LEU A 45 2.62 3.21 15.12
C LEU A 45 1.95 4.40 14.42
N ARG A 46 2.00 4.45 13.08
CA ARG A 46 1.35 5.54 12.34
C ARG A 46 -0.17 5.52 12.47
N PHE A 47 -0.77 4.33 12.49
CA PHE A 47 -2.20 4.16 12.72
C PHE A 47 -2.60 4.63 14.13
N GLU A 48 -1.84 4.28 15.15
CA GLU A 48 -2.07 4.73 16.54
C GLU A 48 -2.03 6.26 16.63
N VAL A 49 -1.00 6.89 16.04
CA VAL A 49 -0.86 8.36 16.00
C VAL A 49 -2.05 9.04 15.32
N VAL A 50 -2.51 8.52 14.17
CA VAL A 50 -3.66 9.10 13.44
C VAL A 50 -4.96 8.99 14.25
N ASN A 51 -5.11 7.97 15.08
CA ASN A 51 -6.29 7.74 15.90
C ASN A 51 -6.22 8.39 17.30
N GLY A 52 -5.31 9.35 17.51
CA GLY A 52 -5.20 10.09 18.77
C GLY A 52 -4.30 9.43 19.81
N GLY A 53 -3.37 8.59 19.36
CA GLY A 53 -2.31 7.98 20.18
C GLY A 53 -1.37 8.99 20.85
N ALA A 54 -0.54 8.50 21.76
CA ALA A 54 0.30 9.34 22.62
C ALA A 54 1.41 10.06 21.81
N HIS A 55 1.82 11.25 22.25
CA HIS A 55 2.88 12.02 21.56
C HIS A 55 4.19 11.25 21.33
N GLY A 56 4.52 10.27 22.20
CA GLY A 56 5.71 9.43 22.04
C GLY A 56 5.68 8.51 20.80
N GLU A 57 4.49 8.03 20.41
CA GLU A 57 4.31 7.17 19.24
C GLU A 57 4.56 7.93 17.94
N ASN A 58 4.29 9.24 17.92
CA ASN A 58 4.58 10.08 16.76
C ASN A 58 6.10 10.21 16.55
N ASP A 59 6.86 10.49 17.60
CA ASP A 59 8.32 10.60 17.51
C ASP A 59 8.97 9.28 17.10
N GLU A 60 8.47 8.15 17.62
CA GLU A 60 8.96 6.83 17.26
C GLU A 60 8.63 6.47 15.80
N SER A 61 7.38 6.73 15.36
CA SER A 61 6.96 6.48 13.98
C SER A 61 7.80 7.27 12.97
N VAL A 62 8.13 8.54 13.28
CA VAL A 62 8.96 9.40 12.42
C VAL A 62 10.39 8.87 12.36
N ARG A 63 10.98 8.48 13.50
CA ARG A 63 12.34 7.91 13.53
C ARG A 63 12.42 6.60 12.75
N LEU A 64 11.44 5.72 12.91
CA LEU A 64 11.40 4.45 12.19
C LEU A 64 11.23 4.68 10.68
N TYR A 65 10.32 5.59 10.28
CA TYR A 65 10.17 5.98 8.88
C TYR A 65 11.48 6.48 8.27
N SER A 66 12.21 7.37 8.95
CA SER A 66 13.50 7.86 8.45
C SER A 66 14.51 6.73 8.21
N LYS A 67 14.58 5.74 9.11
CA LYS A 67 15.46 4.57 8.93
C LYS A 67 15.03 3.70 7.74
N LEU A 68 13.74 3.43 7.61
CA LEU A 68 13.19 2.63 6.50
C LEU A 68 13.46 3.29 5.15
N MET A 69 13.40 4.63 5.07
CA MET A 69 13.63 5.37 3.83
C MET A 69 15.11 5.42 3.40
N LEU A 70 16.06 5.14 4.31
CA LEU A 70 17.48 5.02 3.98
C LEU A 70 17.80 3.70 3.27
N ASN A 71 17.07 2.62 3.56
CA ASN A 71 17.21 1.35 2.87
C ASN A 71 16.48 1.42 1.52
N THR A 72 17.22 1.26 0.41
CA THR A 72 16.66 1.34 -0.94
C THR A 72 15.62 0.27 -1.23
N VAL A 73 15.77 -0.95 -0.71
CA VAL A 73 14.82 -2.06 -0.90
C VAL A 73 13.50 -1.72 -0.19
N THR A 74 13.58 -1.43 1.10
CA THR A 74 12.43 -1.02 1.92
C THR A 74 11.72 0.21 1.35
N ARG A 75 12.48 1.26 1.00
CA ARG A 75 11.95 2.47 0.37
C ARG A 75 11.21 2.14 -0.92
N ASN A 76 11.81 1.34 -1.81
CA ASN A 76 11.20 0.99 -3.08
C ASN A 76 9.88 0.23 -2.89
N TYR A 77 9.87 -0.74 -1.96
CA TYR A 77 8.66 -1.46 -1.60
C TYR A 77 7.55 -0.53 -1.11
N MET A 78 7.84 0.34 -0.13
CA MET A 78 6.84 1.26 0.44
C MET A 78 6.29 2.24 -0.61
N LEU A 79 7.13 2.71 -1.53
CA LEU A 79 6.70 3.59 -2.62
C LEU A 79 5.81 2.87 -3.64
N CYS A 80 6.17 1.64 -4.02
CA CYS A 80 5.36 0.82 -4.92
C CYS A 80 4.02 0.47 -4.27
N GLU A 81 4.03 0.07 -3.00
CA GLU A 81 2.83 -0.23 -2.23
C GLU A 81 1.88 0.97 -2.17
N LYS A 82 2.39 2.16 -1.83
CA LYS A 82 1.61 3.40 -1.86
C LYS A 82 0.97 3.66 -3.23
N LYS A 83 1.71 3.42 -4.31
CA LYS A 83 1.20 3.63 -5.67
C LYS A 83 0.05 2.66 -5.99
N ILE A 84 0.16 1.39 -5.58
CA ILE A 84 -0.92 0.41 -5.74
C ILE A 84 -2.16 0.80 -4.93
N TYR A 85 -1.98 1.25 -3.68
CA TYR A 85 -3.12 1.71 -2.87
C TYR A 85 -3.85 2.88 -3.53
N ASN A 86 -3.13 3.84 -4.11
CA ASN A 86 -3.75 4.95 -4.81
C ASN A 86 -4.54 4.49 -6.04
N ILE A 87 -4.00 3.58 -6.86
CA ILE A 87 -4.72 3.03 -8.02
C ILE A 87 -6.01 2.34 -7.59
N VAL A 88 -5.95 1.56 -6.50
CA VAL A 88 -7.13 0.89 -5.95
C VAL A 88 -8.15 1.90 -5.43
N ALA A 89 -7.72 2.96 -4.77
CA ALA A 89 -8.59 4.04 -4.32
C ALA A 89 -9.27 4.75 -5.50
N ASP A 90 -8.52 5.09 -6.55
CA ASP A 90 -9.05 5.74 -7.76
C ASP A 90 -10.11 4.88 -8.46
N ILE A 91 -9.93 3.55 -8.46
CA ILE A 91 -10.92 2.60 -8.97
C ILE A 91 -12.20 2.63 -8.13
N TYR A 92 -12.09 2.63 -6.80
CA TYR A 92 -13.26 2.75 -5.93
C TYR A 92 -13.99 4.07 -6.13
N ASP A 93 -13.26 5.17 -6.28
CA ASP A 93 -13.82 6.50 -6.55
C ASP A 93 -14.52 6.57 -7.91
N GLU A 94 -13.97 5.93 -8.94
CA GLU A 94 -14.61 5.83 -10.25
C GLU A 94 -15.90 5.01 -10.20
N ILE A 95 -15.88 3.85 -9.55
CA ILE A 95 -17.09 3.02 -9.35
C ILE A 95 -18.14 3.80 -8.57
N GLY A 96 -17.75 4.47 -7.48
CA GLY A 96 -18.67 5.27 -6.66
C GLY A 96 -19.32 6.42 -7.42
N ARG A 97 -18.53 7.15 -8.25
CA ARG A 97 -19.04 8.25 -9.08
C ARG A 97 -20.09 7.77 -10.10
N GLN A 98 -19.93 6.58 -10.66
CA GLN A 98 -20.91 6.01 -11.60
C GLN A 98 -22.19 5.49 -10.95
N LEU A 99 -22.22 5.30 -9.63
CA LEU A 99 -23.42 4.89 -8.89
C LEU A 99 -24.28 6.07 -8.42
N ILE A 100 -23.69 7.27 -8.33
CA ILE A 100 -24.36 8.51 -7.90
C ILE A 100 -24.96 9.27 -9.09
N ASN A 101 -24.44 9.04 -10.30
CA ASN A 101 -24.97 9.56 -11.56
C ASN A 101 -25.98 8.61 -12.21
#